data_AF-A0A803MTX0-F1
#
_entry.id   AF-A0A803MTX0-F1
#
_cell.length_a   1.000
_cell.length_b   1.000
_cell.length_c   1.000
_cell.angle_alpha   90.00
_cell.angle_beta   90.00
_cell.angle_gamma   90.00
#
_symmetry.space_group_name_H-M   'P 1'
#
loop_
_entity.id
_entity.type
_entity.pdbx_description
1 polymer ?
#
loop_
_entity_poly.entity_id
_entity_poly.type
_entity_poly.pdbx_seq_one_letter_code
_entity_poly.pdbx_strand_id
1 'polypeptide(L)'
;MAAATQQVSTALLSDEEKAIFEELIKAARDKAALEPKVSAKEEVVSSGYISNRHKDPVTLRLHDQHNWSGNPVLSYPQFIPRQKHPIEFKHQGPLPQGSKGGVVYADGDDSTARKWLIAFDYSNNKVYAEAEPIGDVDWNVIEVKLDASGESSLYEDPVLGGKAHAAINGDARIVVAWFIN
;
A
#
# COMPACT_ATOMS: atom_id res chain seq x y z
N MET A 1 4.40 -31.13 -5.95
CA MET A 1 3.44 -30.23 -5.26
C MET A 1 3.64 -28.85 -5.85
N ALA A 2 2.72 -28.40 -6.68
CA ALA A 2 2.79 -27.06 -7.29
C ALA A 2 2.26 -26.05 -6.27
N ALA A 3 3.07 -25.04 -5.94
CA ALA A 3 2.63 -23.91 -5.15
C ALA A 3 1.58 -23.15 -5.97
N ALA A 4 0.37 -23.03 -5.43
CA ALA A 4 -0.69 -22.23 -6.03
C ALA A 4 -0.24 -20.76 -6.00
N THR A 5 0.05 -20.20 -7.18
CA THR A 5 0.25 -18.77 -7.34
C THR A 5 -1.09 -18.10 -7.05
N GLN A 6 -1.22 -17.55 -5.84
CA GLN A 6 -2.39 -16.79 -5.42
C GLN A 6 -2.46 -15.53 -6.27
N GLN A 7 -3.39 -15.54 -7.24
CA GLN A 7 -3.56 -14.51 -8.24
C GLN A 7 -4.30 -13.34 -7.60
N VAL A 8 -3.61 -12.22 -7.46
CA VAL A 8 -4.21 -11.00 -6.91
C VAL A 8 -5.26 -10.49 -7.90
N SER A 9 -6.42 -10.03 -7.42
CA SER A 9 -7.49 -9.57 -8.29
C SER A 9 -7.04 -8.32 -9.05
N THR A 10 -6.78 -8.47 -10.34
CA THR A 10 -6.34 -7.41 -11.24
C THR A 10 -7.37 -7.10 -12.34
N ALA A 11 -8.62 -7.52 -12.16
CA ALA A 11 -9.63 -7.59 -13.22
C ALA A 11 -9.93 -6.27 -13.97
N LEU A 12 -9.58 -5.12 -13.39
CA LEU A 12 -9.82 -3.77 -13.94
C LEU A 12 -8.55 -3.08 -14.46
N LEU A 13 -7.39 -3.76 -14.41
CA LEU A 13 -6.13 -3.25 -14.96
C LEU A 13 -5.97 -3.66 -16.42
N SER A 14 -5.34 -2.80 -17.21
CA SER A 14 -4.79 -3.20 -18.51
C SER A 14 -3.72 -4.28 -18.35
N ASP A 15 -3.47 -5.05 -19.40
CA ASP A 15 -2.50 -6.16 -19.32
C ASP A 15 -1.06 -5.67 -19.01
N GLU A 16 -0.73 -4.45 -19.44
CA GLU A 16 0.55 -3.79 -19.10
C GLU A 16 0.62 -3.46 -17.60
N GLU A 17 -0.44 -2.86 -17.06
CA GLU A 17 -0.59 -2.57 -15.64
C GLU A 17 -0.49 -3.87 -14.81
N LYS A 18 -1.19 -4.93 -15.21
CA LYS A 18 -1.09 -6.25 -14.56
C LYS A 18 0.34 -6.76 -14.49
N ALA A 19 1.06 -6.72 -15.61
CA ALA A 19 2.43 -7.22 -15.69
C ALA A 19 3.36 -6.45 -14.75
N ILE A 20 3.24 -5.12 -14.72
CA ILE A 20 4.03 -4.26 -13.81
C ILE A 20 3.72 -4.60 -12.35
N PHE A 21 2.44 -4.80 -12.04
CA PHE A 21 2.01 -5.11 -10.68
C PHE A 21 2.53 -6.47 -10.20
N GLU A 22 2.43 -7.50 -11.04
CA GLU A 22 2.97 -8.82 -10.75
C GLU A 22 4.51 -8.80 -10.63
N GLU A 23 5.20 -8.03 -11.47
CA GLU A 23 6.65 -7.81 -11.35
C GLU A 23 7.01 -7.16 -10.00
N LEU A 24 6.23 -6.18 -9.54
CA LEU A 24 6.44 -5.52 -8.25
C LEU A 24 6.22 -6.47 -7.07
N ILE A 25 5.14 -7.26 -7.09
CA ILE A 25 4.90 -8.27 -6.06
C ILE A 25 6.03 -9.29 -6.03
N LYS A 26 6.47 -9.76 -7.21
CA LYS A 26 7.57 -10.71 -7.31
C LYS A 26 8.86 -10.12 -6.75
N ALA A 27 9.23 -8.91 -7.13
CA ALA A 27 10.41 -8.23 -6.63
C ALA A 27 10.37 -8.02 -5.11
N ALA A 28 9.20 -7.67 -4.56
CA ALA A 28 8.99 -7.53 -3.13
C ALA A 28 9.16 -8.87 -2.39
N ARG A 29 8.62 -9.97 -2.95
CA ARG A 29 8.77 -11.33 -2.39
C ARG A 29 10.22 -11.80 -2.42
N ASP A 30 10.90 -11.62 -3.55
CA ASP A 30 12.31 -12.00 -3.69
C ASP A 30 13.18 -11.25 -2.68
N LYS A 31 12.89 -9.96 -2.45
CA LYS A 31 13.57 -9.16 -1.44
C LYS A 31 13.27 -9.62 -0.01
N ALA A 32 12.00 -9.91 0.32
CA ALA A 32 11.63 -10.40 1.64
C ALA A 32 12.23 -11.78 1.95
N ALA A 33 12.40 -12.65 0.95
CA ALA A 33 13.04 -13.95 1.12
C ALA A 33 14.54 -13.86 1.46
N LEU A 34 15.19 -12.76 1.12
CA LEU A 34 16.60 -12.49 1.42
C LEU A 34 16.80 -11.84 2.80
N GLU A 35 15.75 -11.30 3.42
CA GLU A 35 15.88 -10.71 4.75
C GLU A 35 16.03 -11.80 5.83
N PRO A 36 16.98 -11.67 6.76
CA PRO A 36 17.12 -12.62 7.86
C PRO A 36 15.83 -12.61 8.69
N LYS A 37 15.24 -13.80 8.90
CA LYS A 37 14.10 -13.99 9.81
C LYS A 37 14.54 -13.60 11.21
N VAL A 38 14.26 -12.36 11.61
CA VAL A 38 14.57 -11.88 12.95
C VAL A 38 13.79 -12.71 13.95
N SER A 39 14.51 -13.26 14.93
CA SER A 39 14.02 -14.08 16.04
C SER A 39 12.79 -13.50 16.71
N ALA A 40 11.92 -14.38 17.20
CA ALA A 40 10.68 -14.10 17.93
C ALA A 40 10.89 -13.11 19.09
N LYS A 41 10.78 -11.81 18.77
CA LYS A 41 10.30 -10.81 19.72
C LYS A 41 8.77 -10.80 19.60
N GLU A 42 8.09 -10.29 20.61
CA GLU A 42 6.62 -10.19 20.71
C GLU A 42 6.01 -9.25 19.63
N GLU A 43 6.72 -8.98 18.55
CA GLU A 43 6.42 -7.99 17.55
C GLU A 43 6.68 -8.55 16.14
N VAL A 44 5.86 -8.10 15.20
CA VAL A 44 5.92 -8.46 13.78
C VAL A 44 6.34 -7.22 13.00
N VAL A 45 7.44 -7.35 12.24
CA VAL A 45 7.84 -6.36 11.23
C VAL A 45 7.31 -6.79 9.88
N SER A 46 6.70 -5.83 9.18
CA SER A 46 6.20 -5.95 7.83
C SER A 46 6.87 -4.92 6.90
N SER A 47 6.96 -5.26 5.62
CA SER A 47 7.55 -4.41 4.59
C SER A 47 6.48 -3.92 3.63
N GLY A 48 6.45 -2.62 3.39
CA GLY A 48 5.59 -1.99 2.41
C GLY A 48 6.37 -1.46 1.22
N TYR A 49 5.81 -1.55 0.03
CA TYR A 49 6.40 -1.12 -1.23
C TYR A 49 5.41 -0.23 -1.97
N ILE A 50 5.75 1.05 -2.11
CA ILE A 50 4.88 2.07 -2.72
C ILE A 50 5.50 2.60 -4.01
N SER A 51 4.68 2.80 -5.05
CA SER A 51 5.16 3.22 -6.36
C SER A 51 4.25 4.28 -6.98
N ASN A 52 4.84 5.42 -7.35
CA ASN A 52 4.15 6.43 -8.15
C ASN A 52 4.37 6.12 -9.65
N ARG A 53 3.27 5.86 -10.35
CA ARG A 53 3.20 5.50 -11.77
C ARG A 53 2.41 6.52 -12.61
N HIS A 54 2.30 7.75 -12.12
CA HIS A 54 1.67 8.83 -12.86
C HIS A 54 2.35 9.02 -14.23
N LYS A 55 1.58 9.47 -15.22
CA LYS A 55 2.14 9.81 -16.53
C LYS A 55 3.06 11.02 -16.44
N ASP A 56 2.62 12.03 -15.72
CA ASP A 56 3.37 13.27 -15.50
C ASP A 56 4.45 13.12 -14.42
N PRO A 57 5.54 13.91 -14.46
CA PRO A 57 6.62 13.88 -13.48
C PRO A 57 6.23 14.53 -12.14
N VAL A 58 5.06 14.17 -11.61
CA VAL A 58 4.57 14.58 -10.29
C VAL A 58 5.28 13.77 -9.21
N THR A 59 5.61 14.44 -8.10
CA THR A 59 6.08 13.79 -6.88
C THR A 59 4.96 13.83 -5.87
N LEU A 60 4.52 12.67 -5.41
CA LEU A 60 3.52 12.59 -4.35
C LEU A 60 4.18 12.91 -3.00
N ARG A 61 3.49 13.65 -2.16
CA ARG A 61 3.95 14.06 -0.82
C ARG A 61 3.09 13.40 0.24
N LEU A 62 3.70 12.96 1.33
CA LEU A 62 2.92 12.47 2.47
C LEU A 62 2.01 13.60 2.96
N HIS A 63 0.72 13.32 2.99
CA HIS A 63 -0.34 14.26 3.38
C HIS A 63 -0.86 13.95 4.78
N ASP A 64 -1.18 12.68 5.05
CA ASP A 64 -1.67 12.23 6.35
C ASP A 64 -1.27 10.77 6.61
N GLN A 65 -1.30 10.34 7.87
CA GLN A 65 -0.97 8.98 8.29
C GLN A 65 -1.69 8.59 9.58
N HIS A 66 -1.99 7.32 9.73
CA HIS A 66 -2.61 6.78 10.94
C HIS A 66 -2.09 5.38 11.26
N ASN A 67 -1.90 5.08 12.54
CA ASN A 67 -1.48 3.76 13.00
C ASN A 67 -2.47 3.25 14.04
N TRP A 68 -3.31 2.29 13.67
CA TRP A 68 -4.25 1.64 14.60
C TRP A 68 -3.53 0.65 15.53
N SER A 69 -2.51 -0.05 15.02
CA SER A 69 -1.66 -0.96 15.80
C SER A 69 -0.24 -1.00 15.26
N GLY A 70 0.74 -0.76 16.12
CA GLY A 70 2.15 -0.66 15.75
C GLY A 70 2.55 0.73 15.25
N ASN A 71 3.77 0.86 14.77
CA ASN A 71 4.35 2.10 14.26
C ASN A 71 5.33 1.83 13.11
N PRO A 72 5.57 2.81 12.24
CA PRO A 72 6.56 2.65 11.20
C PRO A 72 7.97 2.63 11.85
N VAL A 73 8.84 1.70 11.42
CA VAL A 73 10.19 1.50 12.00
C VAL A 73 11.06 2.74 11.81
N LEU A 74 10.93 3.33 10.62
CA LEU A 74 11.36 4.69 10.29
C LEU A 74 10.12 5.44 9.83
N SER A 75 10.17 6.76 9.78
CA SER A 75 9.09 7.58 9.21
C SER A 75 8.65 7.04 7.84
N TYR A 76 7.35 7.11 7.55
CA TYR A 76 6.88 6.83 6.20
C TYR A 76 7.57 7.76 5.19
N PRO A 77 7.80 7.30 3.95
CA PRO A 77 8.42 8.11 2.91
C PRO A 77 7.72 9.46 2.78
N GLN A 78 8.46 10.56 2.89
CA GLN A 78 7.86 11.89 2.76
C GLN A 78 7.51 12.23 1.32
N PHE A 79 8.20 11.60 0.36
CA PHE A 79 8.07 11.84 -1.07
C PHE A 79 8.08 10.52 -1.83
N ILE A 80 7.21 10.42 -2.83
CA ILE A 80 7.19 9.34 -3.82
C ILE A 80 7.35 9.96 -5.20
N PRO A 81 8.59 10.21 -5.67
CA PRO A 81 8.83 10.60 -7.05
C PRO A 81 8.34 9.51 -8.00
N ARG A 82 7.99 9.92 -9.23
CA ARG A 82 7.77 8.97 -10.32
C ARG A 82 9.08 8.25 -10.64
N GLN A 83 9.14 6.95 -10.38
CA GLN A 83 10.35 6.15 -10.63
C GLN A 83 10.03 4.69 -10.90
N LYS A 84 11.00 3.99 -11.53
CA LYS A 84 10.84 2.58 -11.91
C LYS A 84 10.77 1.65 -10.70
N HIS A 85 11.53 1.95 -9.64
CA HIS A 85 11.63 1.08 -8.46
C HIS A 85 10.70 1.55 -7.34
N PRO A 86 9.99 0.64 -6.66
CA PRO A 86 9.16 1.02 -5.52
C PRO A 86 10.02 1.54 -4.37
N ILE A 87 9.45 2.44 -3.58
CA ILE A 87 10.04 2.89 -2.32
C ILE A 87 9.58 1.93 -1.23
N GLU A 88 10.52 1.49 -0.41
CA GLU A 88 10.22 0.63 0.74
C GLU A 88 9.91 1.46 1.99
N PHE A 89 8.97 0.98 2.80
CA PHE A 89 8.81 1.37 4.19
C PHE A 89 8.67 0.11 5.05
N LYS A 90 8.91 0.21 6.36
CA LYS A 90 8.71 -0.89 7.31
C LYS A 90 7.77 -0.47 8.41
N HIS A 91 6.90 -1.38 8.84
CA HIS A 91 5.98 -1.17 9.94
C HIS A 91 6.09 -2.30 10.95
N GLN A 92 6.00 -1.98 12.23
CA GLN A 92 6.23 -2.91 13.32
C GLN A 92 5.08 -2.83 14.31
N GLY A 93 4.46 -3.96 14.61
CA GLY A 93 3.35 -4.03 15.55
C GLY A 93 3.43 -5.20 16.52
N PRO A 94 2.81 -5.08 17.71
CA PRO A 94 2.84 -6.11 18.75
C PRO A 94 1.96 -7.31 18.38
N LEU A 95 2.33 -8.51 18.81
CA LEU A 95 1.46 -9.69 18.73
C LEU A 95 0.40 -9.65 19.85
N PRO A 96 -0.86 -10.10 19.58
CA PRO A 96 -1.37 -10.64 18.31
C PRO A 96 -1.92 -9.59 17.33
N GLN A 97 -2.01 -8.31 17.71
CA GLN A 97 -2.66 -7.27 16.89
C GLN A 97 -1.93 -7.03 15.57
N GLY A 98 -0.61 -7.24 15.55
CA GLY A 98 0.29 -7.04 14.42
C GLY A 98 0.32 -5.60 13.94
N SER A 99 0.66 -5.45 12.66
CA SER A 99 0.85 -4.16 11.99
C SER A 99 -0.44 -3.76 11.28
N LYS A 100 -1.06 -2.66 11.76
CA LYS A 100 -2.26 -2.05 11.16
C LYS A 100 -2.07 -0.54 11.06
N GLY A 101 -2.10 0.00 9.85
CA GLY A 101 -1.82 1.40 9.61
C GLY A 101 -2.27 1.86 8.23
N GLY A 102 -2.17 3.16 7.98
CA GLY A 102 -2.51 3.77 6.71
C GLY A 102 -1.76 5.07 6.47
N VAL A 103 -1.59 5.40 5.20
CA VAL A 103 -0.89 6.59 4.74
C VAL A 103 -1.60 7.19 3.54
N VAL A 104 -1.56 8.50 3.47
CA VAL A 104 -2.17 9.29 2.40
C VAL A 104 -1.09 10.11 1.75
N TYR A 105 -1.02 10.05 0.43
CA TYR A 105 -0.11 10.82 -0.39
C TYR A 105 -0.89 11.74 -1.31
N ALA A 106 -0.43 12.97 -1.52
CA ALA A 106 -1.09 13.93 -2.42
C ALA A 106 -0.14 14.49 -3.48
N ASP A 107 -0.69 14.92 -4.62
CA ASP A 107 0.07 15.54 -5.72
C ASP A 107 0.19 17.07 -5.64
N GLY A 108 -0.43 17.68 -4.62
CA GLY A 108 -0.40 19.11 -4.34
C GLY A 108 -1.08 19.42 -3.00
N ASP A 109 -1.28 20.71 -2.72
CA ASP A 109 -1.94 21.23 -1.52
C ASP A 109 -3.14 22.16 -1.83
N ASP A 110 -3.40 22.44 -3.11
CA ASP A 110 -4.53 23.25 -3.55
C ASP A 110 -5.81 22.43 -3.72
N SER A 111 -6.95 23.11 -3.91
CA SER A 111 -8.27 22.46 -4.05
C SER A 111 -8.44 21.58 -5.29
N THR A 112 -7.48 21.59 -6.22
CA THR A 112 -7.45 20.72 -7.40
C THR A 112 -6.54 19.51 -7.23
N ALA A 113 -5.73 19.51 -6.15
CA ALA A 113 -4.90 18.38 -5.77
C ALA A 113 -5.74 17.16 -5.39
N ARG A 114 -5.11 16.02 -5.53
CA ARG A 114 -5.68 14.70 -5.29
C ARG A 114 -4.86 14.01 -4.24
N LYS A 115 -5.49 13.07 -3.54
CA LYS A 115 -4.85 12.19 -2.58
C LYS A 115 -5.10 10.73 -2.93
N TRP A 116 -4.12 9.91 -2.61
CA TRP A 116 -4.14 8.45 -2.71
C TRP A 116 -3.88 7.89 -1.31
N LEU A 117 -4.83 7.12 -0.81
CA LEU A 117 -4.75 6.47 0.48
C LEU A 117 -4.46 4.99 0.29
N ILE A 118 -3.64 4.47 1.20
CA ILE A 118 -3.55 3.03 1.45
C ILE A 118 -3.73 2.77 2.94
N ALA A 119 -4.46 1.72 3.26
CA ALA A 119 -4.57 1.18 4.61
C ALA A 119 -4.33 -0.32 4.56
N PHE A 120 -3.72 -0.87 5.60
CA PHE A 120 -3.33 -2.27 5.67
C PHE A 120 -3.54 -2.82 7.07
N ASP A 121 -3.89 -4.11 7.13
CA ASP A 121 -3.94 -4.93 8.33
C ASP A 121 -3.27 -6.27 8.02
N TYR A 122 -2.03 -6.43 8.50
CA TYR A 122 -1.26 -7.64 8.25
C TYR A 122 -1.79 -8.87 8.96
N SER A 123 -2.34 -8.70 10.16
CA SER A 123 -2.83 -9.82 10.98
C SER A 123 -4.05 -10.46 10.34
N ASN A 124 -4.88 -9.64 9.69
CA ASN A 124 -6.10 -10.09 9.01
C ASN A 124 -5.93 -10.24 7.49
N ASN A 125 -4.73 -10.02 6.95
CA ASN A 125 -4.43 -10.02 5.52
C ASN A 125 -5.36 -9.13 4.70
N LYS A 126 -5.62 -7.91 5.19
CA LYS A 126 -6.50 -6.94 4.53
C LYS A 126 -5.74 -5.71 4.05
N VAL A 127 -6.17 -5.18 2.92
CA VAL A 127 -5.65 -3.93 2.37
C VAL A 127 -6.78 -3.14 1.73
N TYR A 128 -6.72 -1.82 1.85
CA TYR A 128 -7.67 -0.90 1.27
C TYR A 128 -6.91 0.23 0.56
N ALA A 129 -7.42 0.64 -0.59
CA ALA A 129 -6.88 1.74 -1.37
C ALA A 129 -8.02 2.62 -1.88
N GLU A 130 -7.80 3.93 -1.91
CA GLU A 130 -8.72 4.89 -2.52
C GLU A 130 -7.95 6.07 -3.11
N ALA A 131 -8.58 6.76 -4.07
CA ALA A 131 -8.09 7.98 -4.66
C ALA A 131 -9.23 9.00 -4.70
N GLU A 132 -9.02 10.22 -4.21
CA GLU A 132 -10.06 11.24 -4.14
C GLU A 132 -9.45 12.66 -4.12
N PRO A 133 -10.23 13.73 -4.25
CA PRO A 133 -9.73 15.09 -4.04
C PRO A 133 -9.08 15.27 -2.67
N ILE A 134 -8.13 16.19 -2.56
CA ILE A 134 -7.51 16.50 -1.27
C ILE A 134 -8.56 17.00 -0.25
N GLY A 135 -8.37 16.64 1.01
CA GLY A 135 -9.27 16.99 2.11
C GLY A 135 -9.03 16.09 3.32
N ASP A 136 -9.73 16.39 4.41
CA ASP A 136 -9.60 15.65 5.66
C ASP A 136 -9.90 14.15 5.48
N VAL A 137 -9.20 13.32 6.25
CA VAL A 137 -9.35 11.86 6.22
C VAL A 137 -10.05 11.43 7.50
N ASP A 138 -11.25 10.84 7.37
CA ASP A 138 -11.92 10.20 8.51
C ASP A 138 -11.38 8.78 8.69
N TRP A 139 -10.36 8.64 9.53
CA TRP A 139 -9.71 7.37 9.80
C TRP A 139 -10.65 6.30 10.38
N ASN A 140 -11.77 6.66 11.03
CA ASN A 140 -12.74 5.66 11.48
C ASN A 140 -13.49 5.04 10.30
N VAL A 141 -13.85 5.87 9.31
CA VAL A 141 -14.46 5.39 8.06
C VAL A 141 -13.48 4.51 7.30
N ILE A 142 -12.20 4.91 7.23
CA ILE A 142 -11.15 4.10 6.58
C ILE A 142 -10.97 2.75 7.28
N GLU A 143 -11.01 2.70 8.61
CA GLU A 143 -10.92 1.44 9.34
C GLU A 143 -12.07 0.50 8.99
N VAL A 144 -13.31 1.00 8.93
CA VAL A 144 -14.47 0.19 8.53
C VAL A 144 -14.32 -0.32 7.09
N LYS A 145 -13.83 0.51 6.17
CA LYS A 145 -13.58 0.10 4.77
C LYS A 145 -12.46 -0.95 4.68
N LEU A 146 -11.40 -0.80 5.47
CA LEU A 146 -10.32 -1.79 5.59
C LEU A 146 -10.83 -3.11 6.17
N ASP A 147 -11.67 -3.06 7.20
CA ASP A 147 -12.24 -4.26 7.81
C ASP A 147 -13.21 -4.99 6.86
N ALA A 148 -13.82 -4.27 5.92
CA ALA A 148 -14.66 -4.84 4.86
C ALA A 148 -13.87 -5.30 3.62
N SER A 149 -12.56 -5.00 3.53
CA SER A 149 -11.75 -5.33 2.37
C SER A 149 -11.15 -6.74 2.43
N GLY A 150 -10.42 -7.11 1.38
CA GLY A 150 -9.70 -8.37 1.28
C GLY A 150 -8.19 -8.18 1.05
N GLU A 151 -7.56 -9.19 0.47
CA GLU A 151 -6.11 -9.22 0.21
C GLU A 151 -5.67 -8.24 -0.91
N SER A 152 -6.62 -7.66 -1.62
CA SER A 152 -6.41 -6.68 -2.69
C SER A 152 -7.51 -5.63 -2.71
N SER A 153 -7.16 -4.40 -3.05
CA SER A 153 -8.11 -3.30 -3.20
C SER A 153 -7.71 -2.42 -4.37
N LEU A 154 -8.66 -2.15 -5.25
CA LEU A 154 -8.49 -1.23 -6.36
C LEU A 154 -9.63 -0.21 -6.33
N TYR A 155 -9.24 1.04 -6.55
CA TYR A 155 -10.14 2.16 -6.64
C TYR A 155 -9.77 3.03 -7.83
N GLU A 156 -10.79 3.52 -8.53
CA GLU A 156 -10.68 4.49 -9.60
C GLU A 156 -11.64 5.62 -9.30
N ASP A 157 -11.11 6.84 -9.14
CA ASP A 157 -11.90 8.05 -8.97
C ASP A 157 -12.70 8.30 -10.26
N PRO A 158 -14.04 8.23 -10.23
CA PRO A 158 -14.86 8.36 -11.43
C PRO A 158 -14.91 9.79 -11.96
N VAL A 159 -14.52 10.78 -11.16
CA VAL A 159 -14.56 12.20 -11.52
C VAL A 159 -13.21 12.65 -12.06
N LEU A 160 -12.15 12.29 -11.36
CA LEU A 160 -10.80 12.79 -11.64
C LEU A 160 -9.91 11.77 -12.36
N GLY A 161 -10.27 10.48 -12.35
CA GLY A 161 -9.55 9.41 -13.04
C GLY A 161 -8.31 8.88 -12.33
N GLY A 162 -8.04 9.34 -11.10
CA GLY A 162 -6.94 8.83 -10.28
C GLY A 162 -7.22 7.39 -9.85
N LYS A 163 -6.19 6.53 -9.92
CA LYS A 163 -6.30 5.12 -9.51
C LYS A 163 -5.36 4.82 -8.37
N ALA A 164 -5.85 4.07 -7.40
CA ALA A 164 -5.06 3.49 -6.33
C ALA A 164 -5.28 1.98 -6.34
N HIS A 165 -4.21 1.20 -6.34
CA HIS A 165 -4.36 -0.23 -6.06
C HIS A 165 -3.31 -0.72 -5.09
N ALA A 166 -3.74 -1.67 -4.28
CA ALA A 166 -2.92 -2.24 -3.25
C ALA A 166 -3.21 -3.74 -3.12
N ALA A 167 -2.17 -4.48 -2.74
CA ALA A 167 -2.27 -5.88 -2.38
C ALA A 167 -1.42 -6.16 -1.16
N ILE A 168 -1.86 -7.15 -0.39
CA ILE A 168 -1.16 -7.63 0.77
C ILE A 168 -0.91 -9.12 0.64
N ASN A 169 0.26 -9.54 1.09
CA ASN A 169 0.62 -10.93 1.24
C ASN A 169 1.06 -11.15 2.67
N GLY A 170 0.14 -11.63 3.50
CA GLY A 170 0.35 -11.86 4.93
C GLY A 170 1.50 -12.83 5.21
N ASP A 171 1.63 -13.89 4.40
CA ASP A 171 2.69 -14.90 4.55
C ASP A 171 4.10 -14.30 4.40
N ALA A 172 4.28 -13.43 3.41
CA ALA A 172 5.53 -12.73 3.16
C ALA A 172 5.63 -11.40 3.94
N ARG A 173 4.56 -11.00 4.65
CA ARG A 173 4.42 -9.72 5.36
C ARG A 173 4.70 -8.52 4.48
N ILE A 174 4.19 -8.57 3.24
CA ILE A 174 4.37 -7.52 2.23
C ILE A 174 3.05 -6.80 1.99
N VAL A 175 3.08 -5.47 1.92
CA VAL A 175 2.04 -4.67 1.27
C VAL A 175 2.66 -3.99 0.07
N VAL A 176 1.97 -4.04 -1.07
CA VAL A 176 2.37 -3.32 -2.28
C VAL A 176 1.27 -2.35 -2.62
N ALA A 177 1.64 -1.14 -2.99
CA ALA A 177 0.71 -0.15 -3.49
C ALA A 177 1.31 0.64 -4.65
N TRP A 178 0.43 1.10 -5.52
CA TRP A 178 0.78 1.94 -6.64
C TRP A 178 -0.32 2.96 -6.95
N PHE A 179 0.11 4.09 -7.48
CA PHE A 179 -0.75 5.24 -7.74
C PHE A 179 -0.59 5.64 -9.19
N ILE A 180 -1.72 5.83 -9.87
CA ILE A 180 -1.79 6.15 -11.30
C ILE A 180 -2.68 7.38 -11.48
N ASN A 181 -2.29 8.23 -12.42
CA ASN A 181 -3.05 9.33 -12.97
C ASN A 181 -2.63 9.52 -14.44
#